data_AF-A0AAD7BAP2-F1
#
_entry.id   AF-A0AAD7BAP2-F1
#
_cell.length_a   1.000
_cell.length_b   1.000
_cell.length_c   1.000
_cell.angle_alpha   90.00
_cell.angle_beta   90.00
_cell.angle_gamma   90.00
#
_symmetry.space_group_name_H-M   'P 1'
#
loop_
_entity.id
_entity.type
_entity.pdbx_description
1 polymer ?
#
loop_
_entity_poly.entity_id
_entity_poly.type
_entity_poly.pdbx_seq_one_letter_code
_entity_poly.pdbx_strand_id
1 'polypeptide(L)'
;MFSKLTVAFVLSALAALHAQATPATSLTRARSQCNGDNVNCNLKFAANRVACQQLVNSITANPNHVLPPSPRFICLSLNGDQCCVSWADNVQGLTQGALLPVAQAQLECEPGNPVLSSFASDVDLNGECTTQCLSNRPNGCTD
;
A
#
# COMPACT_ATOMS: atom_id res chain seq x y z
N MET A 1 25.99 38.52 82.39
CA MET A 1 26.80 37.63 81.54
C MET A 1 26.46 37.88 80.08
N PHE A 2 27.51 38.03 79.28
CA PHE A 2 27.60 38.11 77.82
C PHE A 2 26.67 37.10 77.12
N SER A 3 26.21 37.26 75.88
CA SER A 3 27.00 37.54 74.68
C SER A 3 26.08 37.71 73.46
N LYS A 4 26.58 38.46 72.48
CA LYS A 4 26.07 38.59 71.12
C LYS A 4 26.05 37.23 70.41
N LEU A 5 25.13 37.02 69.46
CA LEU A 5 25.48 36.37 68.19
C LEU A 5 24.48 36.73 67.07
N THR A 6 25.02 37.39 66.06
CA THR A 6 24.50 37.61 64.70
C THR A 6 24.36 36.27 63.95
N VAL A 7 23.65 36.29 62.81
CA VAL A 7 23.81 35.49 61.56
C VAL A 7 22.40 35.10 61.06
N ALA A 8 22.02 35.12 59.79
CA ALA A 8 22.44 35.78 58.55
C ALA A 8 21.32 35.45 57.54
N PHE A 9 21.14 36.31 56.54
CA PHE A 9 20.35 36.08 55.35
C PHE A 9 20.71 34.77 54.66
N VAL A 10 19.70 33.99 54.23
CA VAL A 10 19.75 33.33 52.92
C VAL A 10 18.33 33.33 52.32
N LEU A 11 18.10 34.19 51.32
CA LEU A 11 16.99 34.04 50.38
C LEU A 11 17.26 32.79 49.55
N SER A 12 16.44 31.75 49.71
CA SER A 12 16.48 30.60 48.81
C SER A 12 15.65 30.91 47.57
N ALA A 13 16.37 31.00 46.45
CA ALA A 13 15.90 31.38 45.13
C ALA A 13 14.92 30.36 44.51
N LEU A 14 14.08 30.88 43.61
CA LEU A 14 13.11 30.16 42.79
C LEU A 14 13.77 29.02 41.99
N ALA A 15 13.24 27.81 42.14
CA ALA A 15 13.42 26.75 41.16
C ALA A 15 12.18 26.71 40.25
N ALA A 16 12.23 27.43 39.14
CA ALA A 16 11.28 27.27 38.05
C ALA A 16 11.55 25.90 37.38
N LEU A 17 10.65 24.94 37.62
CA LEU A 17 10.64 23.64 36.97
C LEU A 17 10.29 23.82 35.49
N HIS A 18 11.30 24.02 34.66
CA HIS A 18 11.16 23.95 33.21
C HIS A 18 11.05 22.48 32.82
N ALA A 19 9.82 21.98 32.71
CA ALA A 19 9.54 20.75 32.00
C ALA A 19 9.95 20.95 30.53
N GLN A 20 11.17 20.54 30.19
CA GLN A 20 11.59 20.45 28.80
C GLN A 20 10.78 19.32 28.17
N ALA A 21 9.70 19.68 27.50
CA ALA A 21 9.03 18.79 26.56
C ALA A 21 10.07 18.44 25.50
N THR A 22 10.64 17.25 25.61
CA THR A 22 11.39 16.61 24.52
C THR A 22 10.52 16.72 23.27
N PRO A 23 11.02 17.29 22.15
CA PRO A 23 10.31 17.15 20.89
C PRO A 23 10.26 15.64 20.62
N ALA A 24 9.10 15.04 20.88
CA ALA A 24 8.79 13.73 20.34
C ALA A 24 8.96 13.91 18.84
N THR A 25 10.09 13.41 18.32
CA THR A 25 10.32 13.32 16.90
C THR A 25 9.21 12.39 16.41
N SER A 26 8.10 12.98 16.00
CA SER A 26 7.06 12.29 15.28
C SER A 26 7.76 11.79 14.03
N LEU A 27 8.20 10.53 14.09
CA LEU A 27 8.44 9.70 12.93
C LEU A 27 7.09 9.55 12.24
N THR A 28 6.62 10.65 11.68
CA THR A 28 5.67 10.67 10.59
C THR A 28 6.45 9.98 9.49
N ARG A 29 6.40 8.64 9.47
CA ARG A 29 6.93 7.80 8.41
C ARG A 29 6.46 8.49 7.15
N ALA A 30 7.38 9.12 6.41
CA ALA A 30 7.04 9.69 5.14
C ALA A 30 6.40 8.53 4.37
N ARG A 31 5.08 8.58 4.15
CA ARG A 31 4.44 7.65 3.24
C ARG A 31 5.23 7.82 1.96
N SER A 32 5.94 6.77 1.55
CA SER A 32 6.51 6.71 0.22
C SER A 32 5.43 7.17 -0.74
N GLN A 33 5.67 8.27 -1.46
CA GLN A 33 4.71 8.79 -2.42
C GLN A 33 4.71 7.80 -3.58
N CYS A 34 3.81 6.81 -3.50
CA CYS A 34 3.58 5.86 -4.57
C CYS A 34 3.07 6.65 -5.80
N ASN A 35 3.60 6.36 -6.97
CA ASN A 35 3.24 7.02 -8.23
C ASN A 35 2.69 5.98 -9.22
N GLY A 36 1.57 5.36 -8.81
CA GLY A 36 0.98 4.15 -9.41
C GLY A 36 0.26 4.34 -10.73
N ASP A 37 0.46 5.48 -11.40
CA ASP A 37 -0.28 5.86 -12.62
C ASP A 37 0.36 5.31 -13.90
N ASN A 38 1.54 4.69 -13.80
CA ASN A 38 2.29 4.21 -14.96
C ASN A 38 1.91 2.77 -15.33
N VAL A 39 0.77 2.61 -16.00
CA VAL A 39 0.38 1.34 -16.61
C VAL A 39 1.22 1.06 -17.85
N ASN A 40 1.88 -0.09 -17.86
CA ASN A 40 2.68 -0.61 -18.96
C ASN A 40 1.97 -1.81 -19.58
N CYS A 41 1.65 -1.72 -20.87
CA CYS A 41 0.98 -2.77 -21.63
C CYS A 41 2.01 -3.67 -22.33
N ASN A 42 1.90 -4.98 -22.17
CA ASN A 42 2.67 -5.95 -22.96
C ASN A 42 1.90 -7.26 -23.11
N LEU A 43 2.18 -8.03 -24.16
CA LEU A 43 1.45 -9.28 -24.44
C LEU A 43 2.20 -10.55 -24.00
N LYS A 44 3.28 -10.45 -23.21
CA LYS A 44 4.14 -11.59 -22.83
C LYS A 44 3.38 -12.66 -22.03
N PHE A 45 2.40 -12.24 -21.24
CA PHE A 45 1.61 -13.10 -20.35
C PHE A 45 0.11 -12.86 -20.53
N ALA A 46 -0.30 -12.74 -21.80
CA ALA A 46 -1.63 -12.30 -22.16
C ALA A 46 -2.71 -13.23 -21.58
N ALA A 47 -3.72 -12.61 -20.95
CA ALA A 47 -4.95 -13.23 -20.50
C ALA A 47 -6.12 -12.80 -21.38
N ASN A 48 -7.16 -13.62 -21.44
CA ASN A 48 -8.40 -13.27 -22.11
C ASN A 48 -9.04 -12.04 -21.43
N ARG A 49 -9.36 -11.01 -22.22
CA ARG A 49 -9.94 -9.75 -21.73
C ARG A 49 -11.26 -9.96 -21.00
N VAL A 50 -12.11 -10.86 -21.48
CA VAL A 50 -13.41 -11.17 -20.84
C VAL A 50 -13.19 -11.78 -19.47
N ALA A 51 -12.22 -12.68 -19.33
CA ALA A 51 -11.85 -13.25 -18.02
C ALA A 51 -11.33 -12.17 -17.07
N CYS A 52 -10.50 -11.24 -17.55
CA CYS A 52 -10.01 -10.11 -16.75
C CYS A 52 -11.13 -9.16 -16.33
N GLN A 53 -12.05 -8.84 -17.23
CA GLN A 53 -13.21 -8.01 -16.92
C GLN A 53 -14.08 -8.67 -15.84
N GLN A 54 -14.32 -9.98 -15.94
CA GLN A 54 -15.08 -10.71 -14.93
C GLN A 54 -14.36 -10.76 -13.58
N LEU A 55 -13.04 -10.93 -13.57
CA LEU A 55 -12.24 -10.83 -12.34
C LEU A 55 -12.40 -9.46 -11.68
N VAL A 56 -12.22 -8.37 -12.43
CA VAL A 56 -12.36 -6.99 -11.91
C VAL A 56 -13.80 -6.74 -11.41
N ASN A 57 -14.81 -7.27 -12.09
CA ASN A 57 -16.20 -7.20 -11.62
C ASN A 57 -16.41 -7.98 -10.31
N SER A 58 -15.79 -9.16 -10.16
CA SER A 58 -15.84 -9.93 -8.92
C SER A 58 -15.19 -9.20 -7.75
N ILE A 59 -14.07 -8.51 -7.98
CA ILE A 59 -13.38 -7.68 -6.98
C ILE A 59 -14.27 -6.47 -6.62
N THR A 60 -14.89 -5.84 -7.61
CA THR A 60 -15.85 -4.73 -7.43
C THR A 60 -17.05 -5.13 -6.57
N ALA A 61 -17.49 -6.38 -6.67
CA ALA A 61 -18.59 -6.90 -5.86
C ALA A 61 -18.20 -7.23 -4.41
N ASN A 62 -16.90 -7.38 -4.11
CA ASN A 62 -16.38 -7.77 -2.79
C ASN A 62 -15.27 -6.83 -2.27
N PRO A 63 -15.42 -5.50 -2.34
CA PRO A 63 -14.30 -4.58 -2.15
C PRO A 63 -13.75 -4.61 -0.72
N ASN A 64 -14.57 -4.96 0.27
CA ASN A 64 -14.19 -5.03 1.68
C ASN A 64 -13.60 -6.39 2.10
N HIS A 65 -13.50 -7.35 1.18
CA HIS A 65 -12.90 -8.64 1.48
C HIS A 65 -11.40 -8.46 1.74
N VAL A 66 -10.96 -8.79 2.95
CA VAL A 66 -9.55 -8.73 3.34
C VAL A 66 -8.83 -9.94 2.76
N LEU A 67 -7.74 -9.66 2.05
CA LEU A 67 -6.88 -10.67 1.45
C LEU A 67 -5.81 -11.12 2.46
N PRO A 68 -5.48 -12.42 2.50
CA PRO A 68 -4.33 -12.86 3.25
C PRO A 68 -3.05 -12.29 2.61
N PRO A 69 -1.96 -12.11 3.37
CA PRO A 69 -0.68 -11.64 2.82
C PRO A 69 -0.09 -12.57 1.75
N SER A 70 -0.49 -13.84 1.73
CA SER A 70 -0.13 -14.84 0.73
C SER A 70 -1.30 -15.81 0.51
N PRO A 71 -1.58 -16.26 -0.73
CA PRO A 71 -0.87 -15.90 -1.97
C PRO A 71 -1.11 -14.45 -2.42
N ARG A 72 -0.16 -13.89 -3.19
CA ARG A 72 -0.21 -12.50 -3.68
C ARG A 72 -0.94 -12.36 -5.03
N PHE A 73 -2.07 -13.04 -5.16
CA PHE A 73 -2.88 -13.00 -6.37
C PHE A 73 -4.34 -13.36 -6.09
N ILE A 74 -5.20 -12.90 -6.98
CA ILE A 74 -6.58 -13.35 -7.12
C ILE A 74 -6.77 -13.70 -8.59
N CYS A 75 -7.29 -14.89 -8.88
CA CYS A 75 -7.51 -15.34 -10.24
C CYS A 75 -8.95 -15.76 -10.46
N LEU A 76 -9.38 -15.63 -11.70
CA LEU A 76 -10.62 -16.17 -12.21
C LEU A 76 -10.33 -16.97 -13.47
N SER A 77 -10.86 -18.18 -13.52
CA SER A 77 -10.83 -19.03 -14.71
C SER A 77 -12.18 -19.02 -15.40
N LEU A 78 -12.21 -18.77 -16.71
CA LEU A 78 -13.42 -18.73 -17.53
C LEU A 78 -13.14 -19.50 -18.82
N ASN A 79 -13.89 -20.58 -19.06
CA ASN A 79 -13.80 -21.39 -20.29
C ASN A 79 -12.38 -21.89 -20.63
N GLY A 80 -11.55 -22.16 -19.63
CA GLY A 80 -10.15 -22.58 -19.82
C GLY A 80 -9.14 -21.43 -19.91
N ASP A 81 -9.60 -20.20 -20.05
CA ASP A 81 -8.77 -19.01 -19.91
C ASP A 81 -8.66 -18.61 -18.44
N GLN A 82 -7.54 -17.99 -18.05
CA GLN A 82 -7.31 -17.47 -16.71
C GLN A 82 -6.87 -16.01 -16.78
N CYS A 83 -7.44 -15.19 -15.90
CA CYS A 83 -6.89 -13.88 -15.59
C CYS A 83 -6.63 -13.77 -14.10
N CYS A 84 -5.58 -13.05 -13.74
CA CYS A 84 -5.13 -12.84 -12.38
C CYS A 84 -4.78 -11.37 -12.19
N VAL A 85 -5.23 -10.82 -11.06
CA VAL A 85 -4.65 -9.62 -10.45
C VAL A 85 -3.61 -10.13 -9.45
N SER A 86 -2.36 -9.72 -9.58
CA SER A 86 -1.28 -10.14 -8.69
C SER A 86 -0.38 -8.98 -8.32
N TRP A 87 0.35 -9.09 -7.21
CA TRP A 87 1.21 -8.01 -6.72
C TRP A 87 2.54 -8.51 -6.15
N ALA A 88 3.56 -7.64 -6.19
CA ALA A 88 4.97 -7.98 -6.01
C ALA A 88 5.45 -8.05 -4.56
N ASP A 89 4.75 -7.47 -3.60
CA ASP A 89 5.19 -7.38 -2.20
C ASP A 89 4.15 -7.90 -1.20
N ASN A 90 4.59 -8.29 -0.01
CA ASN A 90 3.66 -8.73 1.03
C ASN A 90 2.94 -7.53 1.66
N VAL A 91 1.66 -7.38 1.38
CA VAL A 91 0.84 -6.29 1.90
C VAL A 91 -0.08 -6.80 3.01
N GLN A 92 0.07 -6.27 4.21
CA GLN A 92 -0.77 -6.62 5.35
C GLN A 92 -2.10 -5.86 5.30
N GLY A 93 -3.20 -6.51 5.66
CA GLY A 93 -4.53 -5.87 5.71
C GLY A 93 -5.05 -5.38 4.37
N LEU A 94 -4.50 -5.87 3.26
CA LEU A 94 -4.94 -5.53 1.92
C LEU A 94 -6.39 -5.94 1.72
N THR A 95 -7.20 -5.06 1.15
CA THR A 95 -8.56 -5.39 0.73
C THR A 95 -8.63 -5.54 -0.78
N GLN A 96 -9.58 -6.32 -1.28
CA GLN A 96 -9.85 -6.43 -2.71
C GLN A 96 -10.07 -5.06 -3.38
N GLY A 97 -10.75 -4.14 -2.70
CA GLY A 97 -11.04 -2.81 -3.22
C GLY A 97 -9.80 -1.97 -3.51
N ALA A 98 -8.70 -2.16 -2.78
CA ALA A 98 -7.43 -1.46 -3.01
C ALA A 98 -6.78 -1.80 -4.36
N LEU A 99 -7.11 -2.96 -4.95
CA LEU A 99 -6.61 -3.38 -6.25
C LEU A 99 -7.31 -2.66 -7.41
N LEU A 100 -8.56 -2.23 -7.21
CA LEU A 100 -9.47 -1.80 -8.28
C LEU A 100 -8.98 -0.61 -9.13
N PRO A 101 -8.47 0.51 -8.55
CA PRO A 101 -8.15 1.68 -9.36
C PRO A 101 -7.16 1.37 -10.47
N VAL A 102 -6.11 0.62 -10.14
CA VAL A 102 -5.08 0.23 -11.09
C VAL A 102 -5.54 -0.94 -11.96
N ALA A 103 -6.26 -1.94 -11.43
CA ALA A 103 -6.78 -3.04 -12.24
C ALA A 103 -7.74 -2.54 -13.34
N GLN A 104 -8.53 -1.48 -13.06
CA GLN A 104 -9.38 -0.82 -14.06
C GLN A 104 -8.54 -0.09 -15.12
N ALA A 105 -7.52 0.66 -14.74
CA ALA A 105 -6.61 1.30 -15.70
C ALA A 105 -5.86 0.26 -16.56
N GLN A 106 -5.50 -0.87 -15.97
CA GLN A 106 -4.85 -2.00 -16.64
C GLN A 106 -5.74 -2.70 -17.68
N LEU A 107 -7.07 -2.65 -17.51
CA LEU A 107 -8.01 -3.12 -18.52
C LEU A 107 -7.98 -2.26 -19.78
N GLU A 108 -7.64 -0.98 -19.70
CA GLU A 108 -7.60 -0.09 -20.87
C GLU A 108 -6.39 -0.32 -21.77
N CYS A 109 -5.47 -1.21 -21.39
CA CYS A 109 -4.37 -1.63 -22.26
C CYS A 109 -4.87 -2.28 -23.54
N GLU A 110 -4.29 -1.91 -24.69
CA GLU A 110 -4.55 -2.51 -26.00
C GLU A 110 -6.06 -2.57 -26.34
N PRO A 111 -6.75 -1.42 -26.41
CA PRO A 111 -8.20 -1.38 -26.63
C PRO A 111 -8.56 -2.07 -27.95
N GLY A 112 -9.53 -2.99 -27.89
CA GLY A 112 -9.96 -3.81 -29.03
C GLY A 112 -9.22 -5.14 -29.21
N ASN A 113 -8.13 -5.39 -28.48
CA ASN A 113 -7.46 -6.69 -28.48
C ASN A 113 -8.22 -7.70 -27.60
N PRO A 114 -8.53 -8.93 -28.05
CA PRO A 114 -9.20 -9.94 -27.22
C PRO A 114 -8.38 -10.41 -26.01
N VAL A 115 -7.07 -10.13 -25.99
CA VAL A 115 -6.18 -10.47 -24.89
C VAL A 115 -5.46 -9.22 -24.37
N LEU A 116 -5.03 -9.27 -23.12
CA LEU A 116 -4.27 -8.19 -22.49
C LEU A 116 -3.27 -8.76 -21.48
N SER A 117 -2.19 -8.04 -21.27
CA SER A 117 -1.34 -8.19 -20.10
C SER A 117 -0.73 -6.82 -19.79
N SER A 118 -0.65 -6.50 -18.51
CA SER A 118 -0.15 -5.22 -18.07
C SER A 118 0.40 -5.27 -16.66
N PHE A 119 1.27 -4.32 -16.35
CA PHE A 119 1.76 -4.08 -15.01
C PHE A 119 1.81 -2.58 -14.73
N ALA A 120 1.70 -2.21 -13.46
CA ALA A 120 1.91 -0.86 -12.98
C ALA A 120 2.84 -0.93 -11.77
N SER A 121 3.91 -0.15 -11.80
CA SER A 121 4.87 -0.05 -10.70
C SER A 121 4.46 1.08 -9.75
N ASP A 122 5.04 1.08 -8.55
CA ASP A 122 4.81 2.11 -7.52
C ASP A 122 3.33 2.32 -7.17
N VAL A 123 2.54 1.25 -7.14
CA VAL A 123 1.12 1.25 -6.77
C VAL A 123 0.99 1.22 -5.25
N ASP A 124 0.23 2.16 -4.67
CA ASP A 124 -0.12 2.13 -3.25
C ASP A 124 -1.15 1.04 -2.95
N LEU A 125 -0.68 -0.05 -2.37
CA LEU A 125 -1.53 -1.08 -1.79
C LEU A 125 -1.42 -0.99 -0.26
N ASN A 126 -2.38 -0.31 0.36
CA ASN A 126 -2.49 -0.17 1.81
C ASN A 126 -1.24 0.43 2.51
N GLY A 127 -0.62 1.42 1.89
CA GLY A 127 0.57 2.12 2.39
C GLY A 127 1.90 1.49 1.98
N GLU A 128 1.88 0.42 1.20
CA GLU A 128 3.06 -0.21 0.62
C GLU A 128 3.08 0.06 -0.89
N CYS A 129 4.16 0.66 -1.40
CA CYS A 129 4.31 0.83 -2.85
C CYS A 129 4.82 -0.48 -3.45
N THR A 130 4.09 -1.04 -4.41
CA THR A 130 4.42 -2.33 -5.02
C THR A 130 4.08 -2.33 -6.52
N THR A 131 4.42 -3.41 -7.22
CA THR A 131 3.97 -3.64 -8.60
C THR A 131 2.69 -4.45 -8.59
N GLN A 132 1.68 -4.01 -9.34
CA GLN A 132 0.46 -4.77 -9.60
C GLN A 132 0.42 -5.21 -11.07
N CYS A 133 0.03 -6.45 -11.34
CA CYS A 133 -0.10 -7.02 -12.67
C CYS A 133 -1.53 -7.48 -12.92
N LEU A 134 -1.99 -7.33 -14.17
CA LEU A 134 -3.18 -7.98 -14.72
C LEU A 134 -2.74 -8.88 -15.88
N SER A 135 -2.74 -10.20 -15.68
CA SER A 135 -2.18 -11.16 -16.65
C SER A 135 -2.72 -12.58 -16.42
N ASN A 136 -2.22 -13.58 -17.14
CA ASN A 136 -2.60 -14.98 -16.90
C ASN A 136 -1.80 -15.66 -15.76
N ARG A 137 -0.88 -14.95 -15.09
CA ARG A 137 0.05 -15.52 -14.10
C ARG A 137 -0.41 -15.36 -12.64
N PRO A 138 -0.45 -16.47 -11.85
CA PRO A 138 -0.69 -16.44 -10.41
C PRO A 138 0.64 -16.47 -9.61
N ASN A 139 1.60 -15.58 -9.90
CA ASN A 139 2.95 -15.67 -9.30
C ASN A 139 3.38 -14.41 -8.53
N GLY A 140 2.44 -13.53 -8.19
CA GLY A 140 2.74 -12.33 -7.41
C GLY A 140 3.59 -11.32 -8.17
N CYS A 141 3.21 -11.03 -9.43
CA CYS A 141 3.75 -9.96 -10.27
C CYS A 141 5.28 -9.81 -10.24
N THR A 142 6.00 -10.89 -10.52
CA THR A 142 7.44 -10.84 -10.77
C THR A 142 7.69 -10.64 -12.26
N ASP A 143 8.63 -9.77 -12.63
CA ASP A 143 9.09 -9.58 -14.02
C ASP A 143 9.51 -10.89 -14.71
#